data_AF-A0A0M0KFU3-F1
#
_entry.id   AF-A0A0M0KFU3-F1
#
_cell.length_a   1.000
_cell.length_b   1.000
_cell.length_c   1.000
_cell.angle_alpha   90.00
_cell.angle_beta   90.00
_cell.angle_gamma   90.00
#
_symmetry.space_group_name_H-M   'P 1'
#
loop_
_entity.id
_entity.type
_entity.pdbx_description
1 polymer ?
#
loop_
_entity_poly.entity_id
_entity_poly.type
_entity_poly.pdbx_seq_one_letter_code
_entity_poly.pdbx_strand_id
1 'polypeptide(L)'
;MEGQTSKEVGKEEEFSYDINLKVPDDLEEFENLTVIDEIDSRLTIQQVKVVVDNEVESIPSDLDGQKVSVEFLGDQLKNLVGKTVTV
;
A
#
# COMPACT_ATOMS: atom_id res chain seq x y z
N MET A 1 -8.98 -2.65 14.21
CA MET A 1 -10.04 -1.63 14.30
C MET A 1 -9.78 -0.66 13.17
N GLU A 2 -10.66 -0.63 12.17
CA GLU A 2 -10.63 0.45 11.18
C GLU A 2 -10.94 1.78 11.88
N GLY A 3 -10.18 2.84 11.56
CA GLY A 3 -10.48 4.21 11.98
C GLY A 3 -9.75 4.76 13.21
N GLN A 4 -8.65 4.16 13.67
CA GLN A 4 -7.75 4.83 14.64
C GLN A 4 -6.62 5.55 13.91
N THR A 5 -6.47 6.86 14.15
CA THR A 5 -5.39 7.68 13.58
C THR A 5 -4.08 7.57 14.35
N SER A 6 -4.05 6.83 15.46
CA SER A 6 -2.86 6.59 16.26
C SER A 6 -2.92 5.23 16.96
N LYS A 7 -1.75 4.65 17.21
CA LYS A 7 -1.57 3.43 17.99
C LYS A 7 -0.35 3.61 18.90
N GLU A 8 -0.50 3.33 20.19
CA GLU A 8 0.65 3.16 21.08
C GLU A 8 1.25 1.78 20.83
N VAL A 9 2.55 1.73 20.57
CA VAL A 9 3.28 0.50 20.25
C VAL A 9 4.43 0.37 21.23
N GLY A 10 4.53 -0.78 21.89
CA GLY A 10 5.63 -1.08 22.79
C GLY A 10 6.97 -1.15 22.06
N LYS A 11 8.07 -1.02 22.81
CA LYS A 11 9.41 -1.26 22.23
C LYS A 11 9.46 -2.71 21.71
N GLU A 12 9.95 -2.88 20.48
CA GLU A 12 10.06 -4.18 19.78
C GLU A 12 8.71 -4.86 19.48
N GLU A 13 7.58 -4.18 19.70
CA GLU A 13 6.27 -4.71 19.33
C GLU A 13 6.02 -4.52 17.84
N GLU A 14 5.61 -5.60 17.18
CA GLU A 14 5.23 -5.58 15.78
C GLU A 14 3.81 -5.01 15.63
N PHE A 15 3.60 -4.23 14.59
CA PHE A 15 2.27 -3.82 14.17
C PHE A 15 2.17 -3.78 12.66
N SER A 16 0.93 -3.86 12.19
CA SER A 16 0.57 -3.69 10.79
C SER A 16 -0.46 -2.59 10.70
N TYR A 17 -0.48 -1.90 9.58
CA TYR A 17 -1.48 -0.93 9.21
C TYR A 17 -1.71 -1.03 7.71
N ASP A 18 -2.86 -0.54 7.27
CA ASP A 18 -3.34 -0.72 5.91
C ASP A 18 -3.55 0.66 5.26
N ILE A 19 -3.04 0.83 4.04
CA ILE A 19 -3.41 1.92 3.16
C ILE A 19 -4.49 1.40 2.22
N ASN A 20 -5.72 1.85 2.40
CA ASN A 20 -6.87 1.40 1.62
C ASN A 20 -7.22 2.41 0.53
N LEU A 21 -7.21 1.94 -0.71
CA LEU A 21 -7.53 2.74 -1.90
C LEU A 21 -8.59 2.03 -2.74
N LYS A 22 -9.63 2.77 -3.13
CA LYS A 22 -10.54 2.32 -4.20
C LYS A 22 -10.07 2.93 -5.52
N VAL A 23 -9.74 2.09 -6.48
CA VAL A 23 -9.32 2.55 -7.81
C VAL A 23 -10.56 3.04 -8.57
N PRO A 24 -10.53 4.26 -9.16
CA PRO A 24 -11.63 4.78 -9.96
C PRO A 24 -12.01 3.86 -11.13
N ASP A 25 -13.27 3.94 -11.55
CA ASP A 25 -13.78 3.20 -12.72
C ASP A 25 -13.28 3.81 -14.05
N ASP A 26 -12.84 5.06 -14.03
CA ASP A 26 -12.33 5.80 -15.18
C ASP A 26 -10.85 6.15 -14.98
N LEU A 27 -9.98 5.53 -15.78
CA LEU A 27 -8.53 5.67 -15.74
C LEU A 27 -7.95 6.05 -17.12
N GLU A 28 -8.75 6.55 -18.07
CA GLU A 28 -8.32 6.77 -19.46
C GLU A 28 -7.07 7.66 -19.59
N GLU A 29 -6.83 8.56 -18.63
CA GLU A 29 -5.69 9.48 -18.61
C GLU A 29 -4.55 9.06 -17.64
N PHE A 30 -4.71 7.98 -16.87
CA PHE A 30 -3.74 7.56 -15.86
C PHE A 30 -2.76 6.52 -16.42
N GLU A 31 -1.47 6.86 -16.46
CA GLU A 31 -0.42 5.94 -16.92
C GLU A 31 0.05 5.00 -15.80
N ASN A 32 0.01 5.47 -14.55
CA ASN A 32 0.41 4.73 -13.37
C ASN A 32 -0.37 5.20 -12.14
N LEU A 33 -0.33 4.37 -11.11
CA LEU A 33 -0.78 4.68 -9.76
C LEU A 33 0.35 4.30 -8.82
N THR A 34 0.75 5.21 -7.93
CA THR A 34 1.81 4.95 -6.97
C THR A 34 1.33 5.25 -5.56
N VAL A 35 1.37 4.26 -4.68
CA VAL A 35 1.19 4.43 -3.24
C VAL A 35 2.56 4.67 -2.64
N ILE A 36 2.72 5.78 -1.91
CA ILE A 36 3.97 6.16 -1.26
C ILE A 36 3.68 6.47 0.20
N ASP A 37 4.51 5.95 1.10
CA ASP A 37 4.49 6.30 2.52
C ASP A 37 5.92 6.49 3.06
N GLU A 38 6.05 7.28 4.12
CA GLU A 38 7.32 7.53 4.82
C GLU A 38 7.18 7.08 6.27
N ILE A 39 7.89 6.01 6.61
CA ILE A 39 7.80 5.36 7.91
C ILE A 39 8.66 6.10 8.94
N ASP A 40 8.16 6.29 10.16
CA ASP A 40 8.96 6.87 11.25
C ASP A 40 10.27 6.08 11.42
N SER A 41 11.41 6.78 11.52
CA SER A 41 12.75 6.18 11.57
C SER A 41 13.03 5.33 12.80
N ARG A 42 12.15 5.37 13.81
CA ARG A 42 12.21 4.48 14.99
C ARG A 42 11.65 3.09 14.68
N LEU A 43 10.99 2.91 13.55
CA LEU A 43 10.37 1.65 13.13
C LEU A 43 11.23 0.95 12.09
N THR A 44 11.19 -0.38 12.07
CA THR A 44 11.83 -1.20 11.05
C THR A 44 10.76 -1.81 10.16
N ILE A 45 10.88 -1.61 8.85
CA ILE A 45 9.98 -2.22 7.85
C ILE A 45 10.33 -3.69 7.75
N GLN A 46 9.41 -4.57 8.18
CA GLN A 46 9.61 -6.01 8.08
C GLN A 46 9.08 -6.60 6.77
N GLN A 47 7.91 -6.13 6.33
CA GLN A 47 7.21 -6.64 5.16
C GLN A 47 6.26 -5.58 4.61
N VAL A 48 6.10 -5.59 3.28
CA VAL A 48 5.02 -4.91 2.55
C VAL A 48 4.23 -6.00 1.83
N LYS A 49 2.90 -5.89 1.82
CA LYS A 49 2.01 -6.79 1.08
C LYS A 49 1.08 -5.96 0.22
N VAL A 50 0.64 -6.52 -0.89
CA VAL A 50 -0.39 -5.91 -1.71
C VAL A 50 -1.56 -6.87 -1.80
N VAL A 51 -2.75 -6.38 -1.50
CA VAL A 51 -4.00 -7.14 -1.56
C VAL A 51 -4.96 -6.43 -2.50
N VAL A 52 -5.52 -7.17 -3.45
CA VAL A 52 -6.51 -6.67 -4.41
C VAL A 52 -7.78 -7.50 -4.25
N ASP A 53 -8.90 -6.86 -3.91
CA ASP A 53 -10.19 -7.52 -3.65
C ASP A 53 -10.09 -8.76 -2.73
N ASN A 54 -9.24 -8.69 -1.70
CA ASN A 54 -8.94 -9.75 -0.73
C ASN A 54 -8.01 -10.87 -1.20
N GLU A 55 -7.39 -10.74 -2.38
CA GLU A 55 -6.37 -11.68 -2.87
C GLU A 55 -4.97 -11.05 -2.78
N VAL A 56 -3.99 -11.82 -2.28
CA VAL A 56 -2.61 -11.34 -2.17
C VAL A 56 -1.97 -11.37 -3.56
N GLU A 57 -1.46 -10.22 -3.98
CA GLU A 57 -0.81 -10.03 -5.27
C GLU A 57 0.72 -9.96 -5.13
N SER A 58 1.43 -10.50 -6.11
CA SER A 58 2.90 -10.47 -6.15
C SER A 58 3.40 -9.20 -6.84
N ILE A 59 3.14 -8.05 -6.23
CA ILE A 59 3.56 -6.73 -6.74
C ILE A 59 4.77 -6.26 -5.92
N PRO A 60 5.91 -5.90 -6.58
CA PRO A 60 7.11 -5.48 -5.86
C PRO A 60 6.89 -4.11 -5.21
N SER A 61 7.33 -3.98 -3.97
CA SER A 61 7.53 -2.69 -3.30
C SER A 61 8.97 -2.24 -3.45
N ASP A 62 9.18 -0.95 -3.70
CA ASP A 62 10.49 -0.32 -3.64
C ASP A 62 10.70 0.33 -2.25
N LEU A 63 11.90 0.12 -1.70
CA LEU A 63 12.28 0.58 -0.36
C LEU A 63 13.53 1.45 -0.45
N ASP A 64 13.38 2.73 -0.11
CA ASP A 64 14.47 3.69 0.01
C ASP A 64 14.54 4.22 1.45
N GLY A 65 15.33 3.53 2.29
CA GLY A 65 15.35 3.76 3.72
C GLY A 65 13.98 3.50 4.35
N GLN A 66 13.33 4.56 4.82
CA GLN A 66 11.98 4.49 5.39
C GLN A 66 10.87 4.83 4.39
N LYS A 67 11.22 5.18 3.16
CA LYS A 67 10.24 5.42 2.11
C LYS A 67 9.83 4.09 1.50
N VAL A 68 8.54 3.79 1.57
CA VAL A 68 7.92 2.65 0.89
C VAL A 68 7.20 3.18 -0.34
N SER A 69 7.37 2.52 -1.47
CA SER A 69 6.53 2.78 -2.64
C SER A 69 6.08 1.50 -3.33
N VAL A 70 4.82 1.51 -3.77
CA VAL A 70 4.22 0.44 -4.58
C VAL A 70 3.65 1.09 -5.82
N GLU A 71 4.17 0.70 -6.97
CA GLU A 71 3.77 1.25 -8.27
C GLU A 71 2.96 0.22 -9.06
N PHE A 72 1.85 0.68 -9.63
CA PHE A 72 0.98 -0.07 -10.51
C PHE A 72 1.05 0.56 -11.91
N LEU A 73 1.66 -0.17 -12.85
CA LEU A 73 1.85 0.30 -14.23
C LEU A 73 0.62 0.00 -15.10
N GLY A 74 0.49 0.69 -16.24
CA GLY A 74 -0.72 0.69 -17.09
C GLY A 74 -1.48 -0.63 -17.24
N ASP A 75 -0.84 -1.76 -17.57
CA ASP A 75 -1.56 -3.03 -17.72
C ASP A 75 -2.04 -3.62 -16.38
N GLN A 76 -1.29 -3.40 -15.29
CA GLN A 76 -1.77 -3.73 -13.94
C GLN A 76 -2.92 -2.82 -13.57
N LEU A 77 -2.80 -1.51 -13.82
CA LEU A 77 -3.81 -0.51 -13.49
C LEU A 77 -5.17 -0.80 -14.15
N LYS A 78 -5.18 -1.24 -15.42
CA LYS A 78 -6.39 -1.70 -16.11
C LYS A 78 -7.09 -2.86 -15.40
N ASN A 79 -6.33 -3.76 -14.77
CA ASN A 79 -6.85 -4.89 -14.03
C ASN A 79 -7.32 -4.53 -12.61
N LEU A 80 -7.04 -3.30 -12.15
CA LEU A 80 -7.43 -2.78 -10.85
C LEU A 80 -8.65 -1.86 -10.91
N VAL A 81 -9.11 -1.46 -12.09
CA VAL A 81 -10.28 -0.58 -12.28
C VAL A 81 -11.47 -1.07 -11.44
N GLY A 82 -12.01 -0.18 -10.61
CA GLY A 82 -13.15 -0.45 -9.72
C GLY A 82 -12.85 -1.33 -8.50
N LYS A 83 -11.64 -1.88 -8.39
CA LYS A 83 -11.22 -2.76 -7.29
C LYS A 83 -10.73 -1.99 -6.07
N THR A 84 -10.69 -2.67 -4.94
CA THR A 84 -10.01 -2.17 -3.74
C THR A 84 -8.59 -2.72 -3.69
N VAL A 85 -7.64 -1.81 -3.53
CA VAL A 85 -6.23 -2.09 -3.28
C VAL A 85 -5.93 -1.74 -1.83
N THR A 86 -5.34 -2.70 -1.12
CA THR A 86 -4.79 -2.51 0.22
C THR A 86 -3.28 -2.77 0.16
N VAL A 87 -2.49 -1.80 0.64
CA VAL A 87 -1.03 -1.92 0.82
C VAL A 87 -0.71 -1.98 2.31
#